data_AF-Q4C5P2-F1
#
_entry.id   AF-Q4C5P2-F1
#
_cell.length_a   1.000
_cell.length_b   1.000
_cell.length_c   1.000
_cell.angle_alpha   90.00
_cell.angle_beta   90.00
_cell.angle_gamma   90.00
#
_symmetry.space_group_name_H-M   'P 1'
#
loop_
_entity.id
_entity.type
_entity.pdbx_description
1 polymer ?
#
loop_
_entity_poly.entity_id
_entity_poly.type
_entity_poly.pdbx_seq_one_letter_code
_entity_poly.pdbx_strand_id
1 'polypeptide(L)'
;MKLQSLLRNFGNDEYKGKKEIALSELKNYVEGYAGAIYVDKVEVFLEELNIDNDIVLVDLPGLGVDNKRHVEFTKDYIKEKAKAFVVCMSPFKVLQGQEIEFLSQINKNNPTIIQRAFWVINQWDLPNKTQQ
;
A
#
# COMPACT_ATOMS: atom_id res chain seq x y z
N MET A 1 -19.04 12.37 3.85
CA MET A 1 -19.47 11.45 2.77
C MET A 1 -20.90 11.01 3.05
N LYS A 2 -21.85 11.16 2.11
CA LYS A 2 -23.26 10.79 2.35
C LYS A 2 -23.43 9.28 2.14
N LEU A 3 -23.77 8.57 3.21
CA LEU A 3 -24.07 7.12 3.25
C LEU A 3 -25.01 6.65 2.12
N GLN A 4 -25.89 7.54 1.65
CA GLN A 4 -26.82 7.26 0.55
C GLN A 4 -26.15 7.05 -0.82
N SER A 5 -24.99 7.65 -1.12
CA SER A 5 -24.30 7.41 -2.40
C SER A 5 -23.58 6.05 -2.42
N LEU A 6 -23.13 5.58 -1.26
CA LEU A 6 -22.54 4.25 -1.09
C LEU A 6 -23.60 3.18 -1.31
N LEU A 7 -24.75 3.31 -0.66
CA LEU A 7 -25.86 2.36 -0.77
C LEU A 7 -26.48 2.32 -2.17
N ARG A 8 -26.42 3.40 -2.95
CA ARG A 8 -26.93 3.44 -4.32
C ARG A 8 -26.11 2.61 -5.31
N ASN A 9 -24.82 2.45 -5.04
CA ASN A 9 -23.88 1.75 -5.93
C ASN A 9 -23.60 0.31 -5.45
N PHE A 10 -24.10 -0.07 -4.27
CA PHE A 10 -24.04 -1.44 -3.77
C PHE A 10 -24.90 -2.35 -4.66
N GLY A 11 -24.25 -3.18 -5.47
CA GLY A 11 -24.91 -4.06 -6.44
C GLY A 11 -24.89 -3.55 -7.89
N ASN A 12 -24.20 -2.45 -8.18
CA ASN A 12 -24.05 -1.98 -9.55
C ASN A 12 -23.04 -2.87 -10.30
N ASP A 13 -23.51 -3.64 -11.28
CA ASP A 13 -22.70 -4.61 -12.04
C ASP A 13 -21.56 -3.94 -12.84
N GLU A 14 -21.61 -2.62 -13.04
CA GLU A 14 -20.52 -1.81 -13.62
C GLU A 14 -19.19 -1.92 -12.86
N TYR A 15 -19.21 -2.29 -11.57
CA TYR A 15 -18.01 -2.47 -10.75
C TYR A 15 -17.59 -3.93 -10.58
N LYS A 16 -18.25 -4.87 -11.29
CA LYS A 16 -17.87 -6.28 -11.28
C LYS A 16 -16.95 -6.60 -12.45
N GLY A 17 -15.81 -7.23 -12.14
CA GLY A 17 -14.88 -7.77 -13.14
C GLY A 17 -13.60 -6.96 -13.29
N LYS A 18 -12.85 -7.25 -14.36
CA LYS A 18 -11.60 -6.58 -14.71
C LYS A 18 -11.92 -5.45 -15.69
N LYS A 19 -11.39 -4.25 -15.44
CA LYS A 19 -11.44 -3.13 -16.39
C LYS A 19 -10.02 -2.77 -16.80
N GLU A 20 -9.74 -2.85 -18.10
CA GLU A 20 -8.48 -2.35 -18.67
C GLU A 20 -8.67 -0.89 -19.07
N ILE A 21 -7.70 -0.06 -18.72
CA ILE A 21 -7.68 1.38 -18.96
C ILE A 21 -6.30 1.80 -19.43
N ALA A 22 -6.20 2.94 -20.13
CA ALA A 22 -4.91 3.53 -20.43
C ALA A 22 -4.25 4.07 -19.14
N LEU A 23 -2.92 4.03 -19.06
CA LEU A 23 -2.18 4.54 -17.90
C LEU A 23 -2.49 6.02 -17.60
N SER A 24 -2.72 6.82 -18.65
CA SER A 24 -3.12 8.23 -18.55
C SER A 24 -4.46 8.43 -17.82
N GLU A 25 -5.32 7.42 -17.76
CA GLU A 25 -6.62 7.47 -17.10
C GLU A 25 -6.57 6.99 -15.65
N LEU A 26 -5.47 6.38 -15.21
CA LEU A 26 -5.34 5.77 -13.88
C LEU A 26 -5.70 6.75 -12.75
N LYS A 27 -5.26 8.00 -12.87
CA LYS A 27 -5.51 9.07 -11.89
C LYS A 27 -7.00 9.22 -11.57
N ASN A 28 -7.88 9.02 -12.55
CA ASN A 28 -9.33 9.16 -12.40
C ASN A 28 -9.96 8.09 -11.51
N TYR A 29 -9.22 7.00 -11.23
CA TYR A 29 -9.70 5.88 -10.42
C TYR A 29 -9.03 5.80 -9.04
N VAL A 30 -7.84 6.39 -8.88
CA VAL A 30 -7.04 6.31 -7.63
C VAL A 30 -7.05 7.60 -6.81
N GLU A 31 -7.28 8.77 -7.41
CA GLU A 31 -7.33 10.05 -6.70
C GLU A 31 -8.75 10.59 -6.58
N GLY A 32 -9.25 10.74 -5.35
CA GLY A 32 -10.54 11.40 -5.08
C GLY A 32 -11.79 10.72 -5.65
N TYR A 33 -11.63 9.53 -6.26
CA TYR A 33 -12.71 8.78 -6.89
C TYR A 33 -13.59 8.13 -5.82
N ALA A 34 -14.87 8.51 -5.79
CA ALA A 34 -15.84 7.95 -4.83
C ALA A 34 -16.03 6.43 -4.99
N GLY A 35 -15.71 5.86 -6.15
CA GLY A 35 -15.73 4.43 -6.41
C GLY A 35 -14.44 3.69 -6.04
N ALA A 36 -13.37 4.39 -5.60
CA ALA A 36 -12.08 3.77 -5.25
C ALA A 36 -12.23 2.74 -4.11
N ILE A 37 -13.22 2.94 -3.23
CA ILE A 37 -13.59 2.01 -2.17
C ILE A 37 -14.04 0.62 -2.68
N TYR A 38 -14.45 0.53 -3.95
CA TYR A 38 -14.87 -0.72 -4.59
C TYR A 38 -13.71 -1.38 -5.36
N VAL A 39 -12.58 -0.68 -5.51
CA VAL A 39 -11.39 -1.21 -6.18
C VAL A 39 -10.66 -2.13 -5.20
N ASP A 40 -10.51 -3.40 -5.60
CA ASP A 40 -9.78 -4.39 -4.81
C ASP A 40 -8.26 -4.33 -5.07
N LYS A 41 -7.87 -4.21 -6.34
CA LYS A 41 -6.47 -4.15 -6.78
C LYS A 41 -6.35 -3.32 -8.06
N VAL A 42 -5.24 -2.63 -8.19
CA VAL A 42 -4.78 -2.00 -9.44
C VAL A 42 -3.50 -2.72 -9.88
N GLU A 43 -3.45 -3.15 -11.14
CA GLU A 43 -2.23 -3.68 -11.77
C GLU A 43 -1.75 -2.69 -12.82
N VAL A 44 -0.50 -2.25 -12.70
CA VAL A 44 0.11 -1.26 -13.59
C VAL A 44 1.27 -1.92 -14.31
N PHE A 45 1.25 -1.86 -15.63
CA PHE A 45 2.34 -2.32 -16.49
C PHE A 45 3.09 -1.09 -16.98
N LEU A 46 4.37 -0.99 -16.62
CA LEU A 46 5.23 0.11 -17.02
C LEU A 46 6.29 -0.42 -17.98
N GLU A 47 6.33 0.15 -19.17
CA GLU A 47 7.44 -0.02 -20.10
C GLU A 47 8.54 0.96 -19.65
N GLU A 48 9.82 0.57 -19.71
CA GLU A 48 10.99 1.41 -19.37
C GLU A 48 11.38 1.55 -17.87
N LEU A 49 10.96 0.63 -17.00
CA LEU A 49 11.61 0.52 -15.69
C LEU A 49 12.98 -0.18 -15.85
N ASN A 50 14.02 0.41 -15.27
CA ASN A 50 15.34 -0.25 -15.12
C ASN A 50 15.30 -1.26 -13.96
N ILE A 51 14.37 -2.21 -14.04
CA ILE A 51 14.12 -3.27 -13.07
C ILE A 51 13.90 -4.54 -13.89
N ASP A 52 14.48 -5.65 -13.44
CA ASP A 52 14.31 -6.94 -14.13
C ASP A 52 12.83 -7.36 -14.22
N ASN A 53 12.49 -8.03 -15.32
CA ASN A 53 11.10 -8.42 -15.64
C ASN A 53 10.48 -9.42 -14.64
N ASP A 54 11.28 -10.03 -13.77
CA ASP A 54 10.84 -10.96 -12.72
C ASP A 54 10.57 -10.27 -11.38
N ILE A 55 10.76 -8.96 -11.28
CA ILE A 55 10.50 -8.16 -10.09
C ILE A 55 9.13 -7.48 -10.22
N VAL A 56 8.29 -7.71 -9.21
CA VAL A 56 7.00 -7.03 -9.07
C VAL A 56 7.05 -6.13 -7.85
N LEU A 57 6.80 -4.85 -8.05
CA LEU A 57 6.62 -3.88 -6.96
C LEU A 57 5.15 -3.84 -6.56
N VAL A 58 4.90 -3.97 -5.27
CA VAL A 58 3.54 -3.88 -4.72
C VAL A 58 3.51 -2.78 -3.68
N ASP A 59 2.75 -1.73 -3.97
CA ASP A 59 2.40 -0.73 -2.99
C ASP A 59 1.24 -1.25 -2.14
N LEU A 60 1.45 -1.26 -0.83
CA LEU A 60 0.47 -1.77 0.14
C LEU A 60 -0.25 -0.60 0.79
N PRO A 61 -1.55 -0.76 1.10
CA PRO A 61 -2.28 0.28 1.79
C PRO A 61 -1.63 0.60 3.14
N GLY A 62 -1.61 1.87 3.51
CA GLY A 62 -1.09 2.32 4.80
C GLY A 62 -1.81 1.66 5.97
N LEU A 63 -1.06 1.32 7.01
CA LEU A 63 -1.60 0.67 8.22
C LEU A 63 -2.24 1.68 9.17
N GLY A 64 -1.84 2.95 9.09
CA GLY A 64 -2.32 4.07 9.93
C GLY A 64 -3.78 4.49 9.78
N VAL A 65 -4.59 3.78 8.98
CA VAL A 65 -6.03 4.06 8.80
C VAL A 65 -6.87 3.02 9.54
N ASP A 66 -8.01 3.44 10.10
CA ASP A 66 -8.93 2.55 10.83
C ASP A 66 -9.72 1.66 9.86
N ASN A 67 -9.01 0.77 9.17
CA ASN A 67 -9.57 -0.21 8.25
C ASN A 67 -8.91 -1.58 8.47
N LYS A 68 -9.61 -2.48 9.16
CA LYS A 68 -9.14 -3.84 9.45
C LYS A 68 -8.71 -4.62 8.20
N ARG A 69 -9.36 -4.36 7.05
CA ARG A 69 -9.03 -5.01 5.78
C ARG A 69 -7.59 -4.70 5.34
N HIS A 70 -7.09 -3.49 5.59
CA HIS A 70 -5.73 -3.11 5.22
C HIS A 70 -4.70 -3.90 6.03
N VAL A 71 -4.95 -4.06 7.34
CA VAL A 71 -4.06 -4.81 8.24
C VAL A 71 -4.02 -6.29 7.87
N GLU A 72 -5.20 -6.90 7.66
CA GLU A 72 -5.32 -8.30 7.27
C GLU A 72 -4.65 -8.57 5.91
N PHE A 73 -4.96 -7.75 4.90
CA PHE A 73 -4.36 -7.88 3.58
C PHE A 73 -2.83 -7.75 3.62
N THR A 74 -2.31 -6.72 4.27
CA THR A 74 -0.86 -6.49 4.39
C THR A 74 -0.18 -7.67 5.12
N LYS A 75 -0.83 -8.25 6.13
CA LYS A 75 -0.29 -9.39 6.88
C LYS A 75 -0.19 -10.63 6.01
N ASP A 76 -1.27 -10.97 5.31
CA ASP A 76 -1.32 -12.14 4.44
C ASP A 76 -0.36 -11.98 3.27
N TYR A 77 -0.28 -10.77 2.69
CA TYR A 77 0.63 -10.48 1.59
C TYR A 77 2.11 -10.65 2.01
N ILE A 78 2.52 -10.07 3.14
CA ILE A 78 3.91 -10.16 3.64
C ILE A 78 4.27 -11.60 4.03
N LYS A 79 3.32 -12.34 4.59
CA LYS A 79 3.54 -13.72 5.04
C LYS A 79 3.64 -14.70 3.88
N GLU A 80 2.76 -14.59 2.89
CA GLU A 80 2.55 -15.64 1.88
C GLU A 80 3.15 -15.31 0.52
N LYS A 81 3.17 -14.03 0.13
CA LYS A 81 3.50 -13.61 -1.24
C LYS A 81 4.82 -12.86 -1.33
N ALA A 82 5.09 -11.94 -0.41
CA ALA A 82 6.27 -11.09 -0.47
C ALA A 82 7.56 -11.90 -0.25
N LYS A 83 8.54 -11.70 -1.14
CA LYS A 83 9.89 -12.27 -1.02
C LYS A 83 10.84 -11.35 -0.25
N ALA A 84 10.64 -10.04 -0.41
CA ALA A 84 11.26 -8.97 0.36
C ALA A 84 10.21 -7.88 0.59
N PHE A 85 10.41 -7.03 1.59
CA PHE A 85 9.57 -5.84 1.78
C PHE A 85 10.42 -4.66 2.25
N VAL A 86 10.02 -3.47 1.79
CA VAL A 86 10.67 -2.20 2.12
C VAL A 86 9.77 -1.45 3.10
N VAL A 87 10.34 -1.09 4.25
CA VAL A 87 9.65 -0.35 5.30
C VAL A 87 10.12 1.10 5.24
N CYS A 88 9.27 1.96 4.70
CA CYS A 88 9.52 3.38 4.58
C CYS A 88 9.15 4.11 5.88
N MET A 89 10.10 4.86 6.45
CA MET A 89 9.93 5.60 7.70
C MET A 89 10.23 7.09 7.50
N SER A 90 9.54 7.93 8.26
CA SER A 90 9.85 9.36 8.36
C SER A 90 11.11 9.59 9.20
N PRO A 91 11.95 10.60 8.90
CA PRO A 91 13.15 10.89 9.68
C PRO A 91 12.81 11.38 11.10
N PHE A 92 11.58 11.86 11.31
CA PHE A 92 11.10 12.34 12.61
C PHE A 92 10.46 11.24 13.47
N LYS A 93 10.21 10.05 12.91
CA LYS A 93 9.50 8.94 13.57
C LYS A 93 10.19 7.60 13.30
N VAL A 94 11.51 7.57 13.37
CA VAL A 94 12.32 6.36 13.13
C VAL A 94 11.98 5.29 14.17
N LEU A 95 11.70 4.07 13.70
CA LEU A 95 11.30 2.92 14.53
C LEU A 95 10.06 3.18 15.42
N GLN A 96 9.20 4.10 15.00
CA GLN A 96 7.92 4.38 15.63
C GLN A 96 6.78 4.22 14.62
N GLY A 97 5.56 3.99 15.12
CA GLY A 97 4.35 3.90 14.30
C GLY A 97 3.78 2.49 14.18
N GLN A 98 2.60 2.42 13.57
CA GLN A 98 1.83 1.19 13.48
C GLN A 98 2.51 0.14 12.61
N GLU A 99 3.29 0.57 11.61
CA GLU A 99 4.09 -0.30 10.75
C GLU A 99 5.12 -1.10 11.55
N ILE A 100 5.77 -0.46 12.52
CA ILE A 100 6.79 -1.10 13.38
C ILE A 100 6.15 -2.08 14.34
N GLU A 101 5.04 -1.68 14.97
CA GLU A 101 4.28 -2.55 15.87
C GLU A 101 3.75 -3.78 15.14
N PHE A 102 3.20 -3.57 13.95
CA PHE A 102 2.70 -4.62 13.08
C PHE A 102 3.81 -5.61 12.69
N LEU A 103 4.96 -5.13 12.23
CA LEU A 103 6.10 -6.00 11.90
C LEU A 103 6.63 -6.75 13.12
N SER A 104 6.67 -6.10 14.29
CA SER A 104 7.04 -6.76 15.55
C SER A 104 6.09 -7.91 15.88
N GLN A 105 4.78 -7.74 15.69
CA GLN A 105 3.78 -8.80 15.88
C GLN A 105 3.95 -9.96 14.90
N ILE A 106 4.23 -9.67 13.63
CA ILE A 106 4.50 -10.72 12.63
C ILE A 106 5.79 -11.46 12.98
N ASN A 107 6.84 -10.74 13.36
CA ASN A 107 8.14 -11.31 13.68
C ASN A 107 8.10 -12.25 14.90
N LYS A 108 7.28 -11.94 15.92
CA LYS A 108 7.05 -12.85 17.07
C LYS A 108 6.51 -14.22 16.64
N ASN A 109 5.69 -14.26 15.60
CA ASN A 109 5.08 -15.49 15.09
C ASN A 109 5.92 -16.15 13.98
N ASN A 110 6.77 -15.39 13.31
CA ASN A 110 7.65 -15.86 12.25
C ASN A 110 8.98 -15.06 12.24
N PRO A 111 9.99 -15.48 13.01
CA PRO A 111 11.22 -14.71 13.21
C PRO A 111 12.08 -14.50 11.96
N THR A 112 11.89 -15.30 10.90
CA THR A 112 12.64 -15.13 9.65
C THR A 112 12.08 -13.99 8.80
N ILE A 113 10.90 -13.45 9.14
CA ILE A 113 10.26 -12.39 8.35
C ILE A 113 11.15 -11.15 8.28
N ILE A 114 11.82 -10.79 9.38
CA ILE A 114 12.62 -9.58 9.48
C ILE A 114 13.92 -9.65 8.67
N GLN A 115 14.40 -10.86 8.37
CA GLN A 115 15.57 -11.07 7.51
C GLN A 115 15.29 -10.68 6.05
N ARG A 116 14.01 -10.51 5.69
CA ARG A 116 13.54 -10.09 4.37
C ARG A 116 13.14 -8.61 4.32
N ALA A 117 13.36 -7.88 5.43
CA ALA A 117 12.99 -6.49 5.58
C ALA A 117 14.15 -5.55 5.24
N PHE A 118 13.86 -4.52 4.44
CA PHE A 118 14.76 -3.41 4.18
C PHE A 118 14.17 -2.13 4.76
N TRP A 119 14.96 -1.41 5.56
CA TRP A 119 14.51 -0.22 6.27
C TRP A 119 14.98 1.03 5.53
N VAL A 120 14.06 1.89 5.12
CA VAL A 120 14.37 3.11 4.38
C VAL A 120 13.85 4.32 5.16
N ILE A 121 14.75 5.21 5.54
CA ILE A 121 14.37 6.52 6.07
C ILE A 121 14.14 7.44 4.87
N ASN A 122 12.88 7.66 4.53
CA ASN A 122 12.48 8.50 3.40
C ASN A 122 12.61 9.98 3.77
N GLN A 123 12.71 10.88 2.78
CA GLN A 123 12.74 12.34 2.99
C GLN A 123 13.82 12.80 3.99
N TRP A 124 14.98 12.14 3.97
CA TRP A 124 16.11 12.42 4.87
C TRP A 124 16.63 13.87 4.78
N ASP A 125 16.31 14.59 3.70
CA ASP A 125 16.65 15.99 3.51
C ASP A 125 15.79 16.96 4.34
N LEU A 126 14.63 16.55 4.86
CA LEU A 126 13.71 17.43 5.59
C LEU A 126 14.24 18.02 6.90
N PRO A 127 14.91 17.27 7.79
CA PRO A 127 15.37 17.82 9.07
C PRO A 127 16.29 19.04 8.89
N ASN A 128 17.06 19.10 7.80
CA ASN A 128 17.94 20.22 7.48
C ASN A 128 17.17 21.48 7.02
N LYS A 129 15.95 21.31 6.50
CA LYS A 129 15.09 22.42 6.04
C LYS A 129 14.28 23.04 7.18
N THR A 130 14.07 22.33 8.28
CA THR A 130 13.31 22.83 9.44
C THR A 130 14.16 23.66 10.42
N GLN A 131 15.48 23.69 10.22
CA GLN A 131 16.43 24.48 11.03
C GLN A 131 16.83 25.83 10.38
N GLN A 132 16.20 26.20 9.26
CA GLN A 132 16.28 27.54 8.63
C GLN A 132 14.99 28.30 8.87
#